data_AF-F6EYA6-F1
#
_entry.id   AF-F6EYA6-F1
#
_cell.length_a   1.000
_cell.length_b   1.000
_cell.length_c   1.000
_cell.angle_alpha   90.00
_cell.angle_beta   90.00
_cell.angle_gamma   90.00
#
_symmetry.space_group_name_H-M   'P 1'
#
loop_
_entity.id
_entity.type
_entity.pdbx_description
1 polymer ?
#
loop_
_entity_poly.entity_id
_entity_poly.type
_entity_poly.pdbx_seq_one_letter_code
_entity_poly.pdbx_strand_id
1 'polypeptide(L)' 'MEFINVTVTPDSRLSRNDAASFLGLSSKTLANWAFRGLGPRSLKVGGRRFYYLADLEAFVQKGAPQ' A
#
# COMPACT_ATOMS: atom_id res chain seq x y z
N MET A 1 5.73 21.64 -2.93
CA MET A 1 5.08 20.62 -2.09
C MET A 1 4.01 19.98 -2.96
N GLU A 2 4.21 18.74 -3.39
CA GLU A 2 3.14 18.03 -4.11
C GLU A 2 2.20 17.41 -3.09
N PHE A 3 0.91 17.72 -3.22
CA PHE A 3 -0.13 17.10 -2.41
C PHE A 3 -0.67 15.90 -3.19
N ILE A 4 -0.42 14.70 -2.67
CA ILE A 4 -0.96 13.48 -3.27
C ILE A 4 -2.29 13.18 -2.58
N ASN A 5 -3.37 13.10 -3.37
CA ASN A 5 -4.68 12.71 -2.85
C ASN A 5 -4.73 11.19 -2.71
N VAL A 6 -4.87 10.71 -1.48
CA VAL A 6 -4.99 9.28 -1.15
C VAL A 6 -6.41 9.04 -0.67
N THR A 7 -7.14 8.17 -1.36
CA THR A 7 -8.51 7.84 -0.95
C THR A 7 -8.49 6.65 0.00
N VAL A 8 -8.99 6.86 1.21
CA VAL A 8 -9.16 5.80 2.22
C VAL A 8 -10.65 5.46 2.33
N THR A 9 -10.98 4.17 2.25
CA THR A 9 -12.35 3.72 2.51
C THR A 9 -12.70 3.83 3.99
N PRO A 10 -14.00 3.87 4.36
CA PRO A 10 -14.43 3.98 5.77
C PRO A 10 -13.85 2.89 6.68
N ASP A 11 -13.52 1.74 6.10
CA ASP A 11 -12.92 0.58 6.76
C ASP A 11 -11.37 0.64 6.78
N SER A 12 -10.79 1.84 6.61
CA SER A 12 -9.35 2.11 6.61
C SER A 12 -8.54 1.32 5.56
N ARG A 13 -9.19 0.89 4.47
CA ARG A 13 -8.54 0.20 3.34
C ARG A 13 -8.21 1.17 2.22
N LEU A 14 -7.05 0.97 1.63
CA LEU A 14 -6.52 1.67 0.48
C LEU A 14 -6.42 0.72 -0.70
N SER A 15 -6.67 1.24 -1.91
CA SER A 15 -6.34 0.52 -3.13
C SER A 15 -4.82 0.39 -3.28
N ARG A 16 -4.35 -0.48 -4.18
CA ARG A 16 -2.92 -0.56 -4.49
C ARG A 16 -2.35 0.79 -4.98
N ASN A 17 -3.13 1.58 -5.70
CA ASN A 17 -2.67 2.87 -6.21
C ASN A 17 -2.51 3.86 -5.05
N ASP A 18 -3.53 3.99 -4.20
CA ASP A 18 -3.51 4.86 -3.02
C ASP A 18 -2.40 4.45 -2.05
N ALA A 19 -2.20 3.14 -1.83
CA ALA A 19 -1.13 2.63 -0.99
C ALA A 19 0.27 2.92 -1.58
N ALA A 20 0.41 2.87 -2.91
CA ALA A 20 1.67 3.21 -3.57
C ALA A 20 1.96 4.71 -3.47
N SER A 21 0.95 5.55 -3.69
CA SER A 21 0.99 6.99 -3.45
C SER A 21 1.39 7.32 -2.00
N PHE A 22 0.81 6.61 -1.02
CA PHE A 22 1.16 6.78 0.40
C PHE A 22 2.64 6.45 0.68
N LEU A 23 3.18 5.41 0.04
CA LEU A 23 4.58 5.02 0.20
C LEU A 23 5.56 5.80 -0.69
N GLY A 24 5.07 6.70 -1.56
CA GLY A 24 5.90 7.36 -2.57
C GLY A 24 6.46 6.42 -3.65
N LEU A 25 5.79 5.28 -3.90
CA LEU A 25 6.18 4.25 -4.85
C LEU A 25 5.24 4.21 -6.06
N SER A 26 5.66 3.50 -7.11
CA SER A 26 4.74 3.14 -8.19
C SER A 26 3.85 1.95 -7.80
N SER A 27 2.62 1.93 -8.29
CA SER A 27 1.71 0.78 -8.11
C SER A 27 2.29 -0.52 -8.67
N LYS A 28 3.16 -0.42 -9.69
CA LYS A 28 3.92 -1.54 -10.26
C LYS A 28 4.95 -2.09 -9.28
N THR A 29 5.69 -1.24 -8.58
CA THR A 29 6.63 -1.65 -7.52
C THR A 29 5.89 -2.43 -6.44
N LEU A 30 4.75 -1.90 -5.99
CA LEU A 30 3.94 -2.52 -4.95
C LEU A 30 3.32 -3.85 -5.41
N ALA A 31 2.94 -3.97 -6.70
CA ALA A 31 2.51 -5.23 -7.29
C ALA A 31 3.63 -6.28 -7.33
N ASN A 32 4.85 -5.88 -7.70
CA ASN A 32 6.03 -6.74 -7.72
C ASN A 32 6.39 -7.23 -6.31
N TRP A 33 6.37 -6.34 -5.32
CA TRP A 33 6.59 -6.71 -3.92
C TRP A 33 5.57 -7.73 -3.44
N ALA A 34 4.27 -7.47 -3.68
CA ALA A 34 3.21 -8.40 -3.31
C ALA A 34 3.28 -9.75 -4.06
N PHE A 35 3.92 -9.82 -5.23
CA PHE A 35 4.22 -11.09 -5.91
C PHE A 35 5.40 -11.82 -5.26
N ARG A 36 6.44 -11.08 -4.86
CA ARG A 36 7.64 -11.63 -4.17
C ARG A 36 7.42 -11.93 -2.68
N GLY A 37 6.24 -11.68 -2.13
CA GLY A 37 5.96 -11.81 -0.70
C GLY A 37 6.63 -10.72 0.16
N LEU A 38 7.02 -9.61 -0.45
CA LEU A 38 7.62 -8.45 0.20
C LEU A 38 6.57 -7.34 0.42
N GLY A 39 6.90 -6.40 1.29
CA GLY A 39 6.12 -5.18 1.48
C GLY A 39 5.05 -5.28 2.58
N PRO A 40 4.15 -4.27 2.63
CA PRO A 40 3.07 -4.21 3.60
C PRO A 40 2.05 -5.32 3.37
N ARG A 41 1.37 -5.72 4.44
CA ARG A 41 0.33 -6.76 4.39
C ARG A 41 -0.78 -6.35 3.43
N SER A 42 -1.19 -7.28 2.57
CA SER A 42 -2.24 -7.06 1.58
C SER A 42 -3.40 -8.04 1.76
N LEU A 43 -4.62 -7.56 1.54
CA LEU A 43 -5.85 -8.33 1.58
C LEU A 43 -6.40 -8.48 0.17
N LYS A 44 -6.78 -9.70 -0.23
CA LYS A 44 -7.45 -9.94 -1.52
C LYS A 44 -8.96 -9.97 -1.30
N VAL A 45 -9.67 -9.06 -1.95
CA VAL A 45 -11.15 -8.95 -1.91
C VAL A 45 -11.67 -8.88 -3.33
N GLY A 46 -12.48 -9.86 -3.76
CA GLY A 46 -13.10 -9.86 -5.09
C GLY A 46 -12.11 -9.73 -6.26
N GLY A 47 -10.91 -10.32 -6.13
CA GLY A 47 -9.85 -10.25 -7.14
C GLY A 47 -8.96 -9.00 -7.08
N ARG A 48 -9.29 -8.00 -6.26
CA ARG A 48 -8.48 -6.79 -6.06
C ARG A 48 -7.65 -6.92 -4.77
N ARG A 49 -6.45 -6.33 -4.75
CA ARG A 49 -5.64 -6.22 -3.52
C ARG A 49 -5.88 -4.86 -2.86
N PHE A 50 -6.11 -4.91 -1.56
CA PHE A 50 -6.24 -3.77 -0.67
C PHE A 50 -5.17 -3.80 0.41
N TYR A 51 -4.88 -2.64 0.98
CA TYR A 51 -3.92 -2.45 2.05
C TYR A 51 -4.60 -1.71 3.20
N TYR A 52 -4.40 -2.13 4.44
CA TYR A 52 -4.86 -1.34 5.57
C TYR A 52 -3.88 -0.21 5.82
N LEU A 53 -4.41 0.96 6.19
CA LEU A 53 -3.59 2.12 6.54
C LEU A 53 -2.59 1.77 7.65
N ALA A 54 -3.06 1.09 8.71
CA ALA A 54 -2.21 0.65 9.82
C ALA A 54 -1.06 -0.28 9.39
N ASP A 55 -1.29 -1.16 8.41
CA ASP A 55 -0.23 -2.05 7.89
C ASP A 55 0.80 -1.27 7.05
N LEU A 56 0.36 -0.22 6.33
CA LEU A 56 1.26 0.66 5.58
C LEU A 56 2.10 1.51 6.53
N GLU A 57 1.50 2.10 7.56
CA GLU A 57 2.20 2.86 8.59
C GLU A 57 3.21 1.99 9.34
N ALA A 58 2.81 0.80 9.78
CA ALA A 58 3.69 -0.15 10.43
C ALA A 58 4.87 -0.56 9.52
N PHE A 59 4.64 -0.66 8.21
CA PHE A 59 5.69 -0.93 7.24
C PHE A 59 6.68 0.23 7.09
N VAL A 60 6.18 1.47 7.03
CA VAL A 60 7.03 2.67 7.00
C VAL A 60 7.88 2.77 8.27
N GLN A 61 7.28 2.50 9.44
CA GLN A 61 7.99 2.51 10.72
C GLN A 61 9.07 1.43 10.84
N LYS A 62 8.83 0.24 10.27
CA LYS A 62 9.82 -0.85 10.26
C LYS A 62 11.00 -0.61 9.31
N GLY A 63 10.88 0.34 8.40
CA GLY A 63 11.84 0.56 7.32
C GLY A 63 11.59 -0.40 6.16
N ALA A 64 11.45 0.16 4.95
CA ALA A 64 11.30 -0.65 3.75
C ALA A 64 12.57 -1.50 3.52
N PRO A 65 12.44 -2.74 3.02
CA PRO A 65 13.59 -3.52 2.60
C PRO A 65 14.30 -2.78 1.46
N GLN A 66 15.61 -2.58 1.62
CA GLN A 66 16.50 -1.99 0.61
C GLN A 66 16.61 -2.90 -0.62
#